data_AF-A0A2E2DZI9-F1
#
_entry.id   AF-A0A2E2DZI9-F1
#
_cell.length_a   1.000
_cell.length_b   1.000
_cell.length_c   1.000
_cell.angle_alpha   90.00
_cell.angle_beta   90.00
_cell.angle_gamma   90.00
#
_symmetry.space_group_name_H-M   'P 1'
#
loop_
_entity.id
_entity.type
_entity.pdbx_description
1 polymer ?
#
loop_
_entity_poly.entity_id
_entity_poly.type
_entity_poly.pdbx_seq_one_letter_code
_entity_poly.pdbx_strand_id
1 'polypeptide(L)' 'MPEFNHEEVDLTDVEIQQCPYDAYKKLREDAPVYQDPKTGFFIVTRYEDVRNVLKDTENFKSSYGRPEKAEG' A
#
# COMPACT_ATOMS: atom_id res chain seq x y z
N MET A 1 -22.11 3.12 -8.69
CA MET A 1 -20.67 3.43 -8.62
C MET A 1 -19.97 2.15 -9.01
N PRO A 2 -19.09 2.13 -10.02
CA PRO A 2 -18.34 0.92 -10.31
C PRO A 2 -17.52 0.56 -9.07
N GLU A 3 -17.60 -0.68 -8.64
CA GLU A 3 -16.79 -1.17 -7.53
C GLU A 3 -15.31 -1.11 -7.92
N PHE A 4 -14.45 -0.69 -6.98
CA PHE A 4 -13.02 -0.65 -7.21
C PHE A 4 -12.50 -2.09 -7.29
N ASN A 5 -11.91 -2.46 -8.43
CA ASN A 5 -11.39 -3.81 -8.61
C ASN A 5 -10.06 -3.98 -7.88
N HIS A 6 -10.11 -4.65 -6.72
CA HIS A 6 -8.95 -4.94 -5.88
C HIS A 6 -7.95 -5.90 -6.54
N GLU A 7 -8.41 -6.77 -7.45
CA GLU A 7 -7.55 -7.77 -8.09
C GLU A 7 -6.52 -7.14 -9.02
N GLU A 8 -6.88 -6.04 -9.69
CA GLU A 8 -5.98 -5.31 -10.61
C GLU A 8 -4.88 -4.53 -9.90
N VAL A 9 -4.99 -4.37 -8.58
CA VAL A 9 -4.03 -3.62 -7.76
C VAL A 9 -3.44 -4.46 -6.62
N ASP A 10 -3.60 -5.78 -6.70
CA ASP A 10 -3.03 -6.68 -5.71
C ASP A 10 -1.51 -6.74 -5.84
N LEU A 11 -0.83 -5.92 -5.04
CA LEU A 11 0.64 -5.87 -5.03
C LEU A 11 1.29 -7.14 -4.43
N THR A 12 0.50 -8.09 -3.91
CA THR A 12 0.99 -9.40 -3.49
C THR A 12 0.97 -10.46 -4.60
N ASP A 13 0.28 -10.17 -5.72
CA ASP A 13 0.26 -11.04 -6.90
C ASP A 13 1.59 -11.02 -7.65
N VAL A 14 2.08 -12.20 -8.03
CA VAL A 14 3.41 -12.37 -8.63
C VAL A 14 3.48 -11.76 -10.04
N GLU A 15 2.41 -11.86 -10.83
CA GLU A 15 2.36 -11.31 -12.18
C GLU A 15 2.33 -9.77 -12.13
N ILE A 16 1.55 -9.21 -11.20
CA ILE A 16 1.51 -7.76 -10.97
C ILE A 16 2.88 -7.24 -10.50
N GLN A 17 3.57 -7.98 -9.62
CA GLN A 17 4.92 -7.60 -9.18
C GLN A 17 5.94 -7.53 -10.32
N GLN A 18 5.79 -8.32 -11.39
CA GLN A 18 6.69 -8.23 -12.55
C GLN A 18 6.50 -6.93 -13.34
N CYS A 19 5.29 -6.38 -13.40
CA CYS A 19 4.98 -5.12 -14.09
C CYS A 19 3.96 -4.27 -13.32
N PRO A 20 4.35 -3.63 -12.20
CA PRO A 20 3.41 -3.05 -11.24
C PRO A 20 2.93 -1.64 -11.62
N TYR A 21 3.39 -1.08 -12.74
CA TYR A 21 3.16 0.32 -13.08
C TYR A 21 1.69 0.64 -13.36
N ASP A 22 0.94 -0.31 -13.92
CA ASP A 22 -0.50 -0.15 -14.15
C ASP A 22 -1.27 -0.12 -12.84
N ALA A 23 -0.96 -1.04 -11.91
CA ALA A 23 -1.51 -1.04 -10.56
C ALA A 23 -1.19 0.28 -9.82
N TYR A 24 0.06 0.74 -9.89
CA TYR A 24 0.45 2.02 -9.27
C TYR A 24 -0.27 3.22 -9.88
N LYS A 25 -0.48 3.22 -11.20
CA LYS A 25 -1.19 4.29 -11.88
C LYS A 25 -2.64 4.36 -11.38
N LYS A 26 -3.33 3.22 -11.37
CA LYS A 26 -4.70 3.11 -10.88
C LYS A 26 -4.83 3.56 -9.43
N LEU A 27 -3.93 3.08 -8.54
CA LEU A 27 -3.91 3.51 -7.14
C LEU A 27 -3.70 5.03 -7.01
N ARG A 28 -2.79 5.65 -7.75
CA ARG A 28 -2.56 7.11 -7.65
C ARG A 28 -3.77 7.94 -8.07
N GLU A 29 -4.49 7.49 -9.10
CA GLU A 29 -5.65 8.18 -9.68
C GLU A 29 -6.89 7.99 -8.81
N ASP A 30 -7.21 6.74 -8.46
CA ASP A 30 -8.51 6.37 -7.88
C ASP A 30 -8.47 6.14 -6.36
N ALA A 31 -7.36 5.66 -5.80
CA ALA A 31 -7.24 5.25 -4.40
C ALA A 31 -5.83 5.52 -3.82
N PRO A 32 -5.42 6.80 -3.66
CA PRO A 32 -4.03 7.16 -3.37
C PRO A 32 -3.52 6.68 -2.00
N VAL A 33 -4.45 6.44 -1.07
CA VAL A 33 -4.25 5.73 0.18
C VAL A 33 -5.17 4.51 0.14
N TYR A 34 -4.59 3.35 -0.12
CA TYR A 34 -5.33 2.10 -0.33
C TYR A 34 -5.07 1.14 0.83
N GLN A 35 -6.12 0.62 1.47
CA GLN A 35 -5.98 -0.46 2.44
C GLN A 35 -6.06 -1.79 1.70
N ASP A 36 -4.95 -2.51 1.65
CA ASP A 36 -4.91 -3.85 1.06
C ASP A 36 -5.75 -4.82 1.91
N PRO A 37 -6.84 -5.41 1.38
CA PRO A 37 -7.68 -6.33 2.12
C PRO A 37 -6.97 -7.63 2.50
N LYS A 38 -5.87 -8.00 1.80
CA LYS A 38 -5.14 -9.25 2.09
C LYS A 38 -4.20 -9.11 3.27
N THR A 39 -3.40 -8.03 3.31
CA THR A 39 -2.40 -7.82 4.37
C THR A 39 -2.89 -6.89 5.49
N GLY A 40 -3.94 -6.11 5.24
CA GLY A 40 -4.41 -5.05 6.13
C GLY A 40 -3.53 -3.79 6.10
N PHE A 41 -2.46 -3.76 5.30
CA PHE A 41 -1.56 -2.61 5.19
C PHE A 41 -2.18 -1.45 4.42
N PHE A 42 -1.81 -0.24 4.81
CA PHE A 42 -2.07 0.96 4.04
C PHE A 42 -0.92 1.21 3.06
N ILE A 43 -1.24 1.25 1.78
CA ILE A 43 -0.35 1.55 0.66
C ILE A 43 -0.58 2.99 0.24
N VAL A 44 0.47 3.80 0.30
CA VAL A 44 0.46 5.22 -0.07
C VAL A 44 1.22 5.39 -1.38
N THR A 45 0.58 5.98 -2.40
CA THR A 45 1.14 5.97 -3.78
C THR A 45 1.45 7.34 -4.38
N ARG A 46 0.86 8.43 -3.86
CA ARG A 46 1.20 9.79 -4.31
C ARG A 46 2.50 10.26 -3.67
N TYR A 47 3.33 10.91 -4.49
CA TYR A 47 4.67 11.35 -4.06
C TYR A 47 4.62 12.28 -2.85
N GLU A 48 3.68 13.23 -2.84
CA GLU A 48 3.50 14.18 -1.75
C GLU A 48 3.15 13.48 -0.42
N ASP A 49 2.22 12.51 -0.47
CA ASP A 49 1.78 11.76 0.71
C ASP A 49 2.92 10.88 1.25
N VAL A 50 3.63 10.17 0.37
CA VAL A 50 4.82 9.40 0.75
C VAL A 50 5.85 10.30 1.41
N ARG A 51 6.12 11.49 0.84
CA ARG A 51 7.09 12.43 1.40
C ARG A 51 6.66 12.91 2.79
N ASN A 52 5.39 13.18 2.99
CA ASN A 52 4.83 13.63 4.27
C ASN A 52 4.95 12.53 5.34
N VAL A 53 4.49 11.31 5.03
CA VAL A 53 4.60 10.14 5.92
C VAL A 53 6.05 9.88 6.32
N LEU A 54 6.98 9.94 5.37
CA LEU A 54 8.40 9.72 5.65
C LEU A 54 9.06 10.85 6.47
N LYS A 55 8.47 12.03 6.56
CA LYS A 55 8.99 13.14 7.39
C LYS A 55 8.40 13.13 8.80
N ASP A 56 7.18 12.65 8.94
CA ASP A 56 6.47 12.61 10.21
C ASP A 56 6.85 11.36 11.02
N THR A 57 8.06 11.40 11.59
CA THR A 57 8.59 10.30 12.41
C THR A 57 7.93 10.19 13.78
N GLU A 58 7.17 11.20 14.20
CA GLU A 58 6.42 11.18 15.46
C GLU A 58 5.20 10.26 15.34
N ASN A 59 4.45 10.38 14.24
CA ASN A 59 3.27 9.55 13.98
C ASN A 59 3.61 8.25 13.23
N PHE A 60 4.62 8.25 12.34
CA PHE A 60 5.01 7.09 11.54
C PHE A 60 6.41 6.58 11.91
N LYS A 61 6.46 5.74 12.95
CA LYS A 61 7.70 5.18 13.49
C LYS A 61 8.15 3.94 12.71
N SER A 62 9.39 3.93 12.23
CA SER A 62 9.98 2.77 11.54
C SER A 62 10.26 1.56 12.45
N SER A 63 10.21 1.74 13.78
CA SER A 63 10.54 0.69 14.76
C SER A 63 9.44 -0.36 14.94
N TYR A 64 8.20 -0.08 14.53
CA TYR A 64 7.03 -0.95 14.75
C TYR A 64 6.72 -1.91 13.58
N GLY A 65 7.63 -2.05 12.60
CA GLY A 65 7.44 -2.86 11.40
C GLY A 65 7.86 -4.34 11.52
N ARG A 66 8.28 -4.81 12.69
CA ARG A 66 8.58 -6.24 12.88
C ARG A 66 7.29 -6.93 13.31
N PRO A 67 6.77 -7.93 12.59
CA PRO A 67 5.74 -8.77 13.17
C PRO A 67 6.33 -9.37 14.45
N GLU A 68 5.69 -9.05 15.57
CA GLU A 68 5.92 -9.78 16.82
C GLU A 68 5.75 -11.26 16.47
N LYS A 69 6.74 -12.07 16.83
CA LYS A 69 6.69 -13.51 16.58
C LYS A 69 5.34 -14.01 17.09
N ALA A 70 4.51 -14.57 16.20
CA ALA A 70 3.38 -15.37 16.63
C ALA A 70 3.97 -16.57 17.40
N GLU A 71 4.03 -16.45 18.71
CA GLU A 71 4.33 -17.56 19.60
C GLU A 71 3.09 -18.45 19.66
N GLY A 72 3.26 -19.69 19.22
CA GLY A 72 2.29 -20.78 19.27
C GLY A 72 3.03 -22.11 19.14
#